data_AF-A0AAV5VV53-F1
#
_entry.id   AF-A0AAV5VV53-F1
#
_cell.length_a   1.000
_cell.length_b   1.000
_cell.length_c   1.000
_cell.angle_alpha   90.00
_cell.angle_beta   90.00
_cell.angle_gamma   90.00
#
_symmetry.space_group_name_H-M   'P 1'
#
loop_
_entity.id
_entity.type
_entity.pdbx_description
1 polymer ?
#
loop_
_entity_poly.entity_id
_entity_poly.type
_entity_poly.pdbx_seq_one_letter_code
_entity_poly.pdbx_strand_id
1 'polypeptide(L)'
;VFIFLLFSALHSSDACMATPGTGTNPCRSCADSLITKSTSTNNGVKPFDGDVRTAGTTCAQRTLTCNGVGPSIELNNMDGTLLDETDGTVDGSASIVVNCNTAGTAWLYQGLEITRLECAAGLQPSCNTCADNLITILMMNPNAQPFMSDMVDNTGPCRTRRLTCMGVNANIEVNGMNGGVISDADDGMRDNLASIDLTCNADGTAWTRMGAPITRLECASGGALTVCQSCMLNLISITTTGAGAKVFDSDVVTDIDPVTMCATRVLVCRGLNANVDINGRQGILMDADDGNMDGAVTVTLNCNAAGDAWTMQGVPITELECAAG
;
A
#
# COMPACT_ATOMS: atom_id res chain seq x y z
N VAL A 1 -12.32 -84.05 41.84
CA VAL A 1 -13.14 -83.58 42.98
C VAL A 1 -12.26 -82.72 43.86
N PHE A 2 -12.37 -81.40 43.73
CA PHE A 2 -12.13 -80.44 44.80
C PHE A 2 -12.90 -79.17 44.45
N ILE A 3 -13.82 -78.80 45.33
CA ILE A 3 -14.69 -77.63 45.25
C ILE A 3 -13.93 -76.46 45.88
N PHE A 4 -13.91 -75.31 45.20
CA PHE A 4 -13.60 -74.02 45.84
C PHE A 4 -14.64 -72.99 45.41
N LEU A 5 -15.44 -72.58 46.39
CA LEU A 5 -16.35 -71.44 46.35
C LEU A 5 -15.53 -70.15 46.37
N LEU A 6 -15.76 -69.27 45.39
CA LEU A 6 -15.38 -67.86 45.49
C LEU A 6 -16.61 -66.99 45.22
N PHE A 7 -17.09 -66.35 46.28
CA PHE A 7 -17.99 -65.20 46.21
C PHE A 7 -17.18 -63.98 45.74
N SER A 8 -17.70 -63.23 44.77
CA SER A 8 -17.21 -61.88 44.47
C SER A 8 -18.42 -60.99 44.19
N ALA A 9 -18.54 -59.97 45.05
CA ALA A 9 -19.66 -59.06 45.14
C ALA A 9 -19.76 -58.17 43.89
N LEU A 10 -20.93 -58.20 43.24
CA LEU A 10 -21.36 -57.12 42.36
C LEU A 10 -21.70 -55.90 43.22
N HIS A 11 -20.80 -54.91 43.25
CA HIS A 11 -21.17 -53.57 43.66
C HIS A 11 -21.78 -52.85 42.44
N SER A 12 -23.09 -52.70 42.48
CA SER A 12 -23.83 -51.72 41.68
C SER A 12 -23.26 -50.34 42.02
N SER A 13 -22.49 -49.75 41.10
CA SER A 13 -22.20 -48.32 41.17
C SER A 13 -23.44 -47.62 40.66
N ASP A 14 -24.20 -47.04 41.60
CA ASP A 14 -25.29 -46.13 41.29
C ASP A 14 -24.77 -45.04 40.36
N ALA A 15 -25.27 -45.05 39.13
CA ALA A 15 -25.18 -43.92 38.23
C ALA A 15 -25.97 -42.78 38.89
N CYS A 16 -25.25 -41.86 39.52
CA CYS A 16 -25.76 -40.53 39.81
C CYS A 16 -26.09 -39.87 38.45
N MET A 17 -27.33 -40.04 37.98
CA MET A 17 -27.90 -39.17 36.98
C MET A 17 -27.96 -37.78 37.61
N ALA A 18 -26.91 -36.98 37.38
CA ALA A 18 -26.93 -35.57 37.65
C ALA A 18 -28.12 -34.99 36.88
N THR A 19 -29.14 -34.59 37.62
CA THR A 19 -30.24 -33.79 37.10
C THR A 19 -29.61 -32.59 36.39
N PRO A 20 -29.95 -32.29 35.12
CA PRO A 20 -29.54 -31.04 34.49
C PRO A 20 -30.22 -29.93 35.28
N GLY A 21 -29.51 -29.41 36.28
CA GLY A 21 -29.88 -28.17 36.90
C GLY A 21 -29.83 -27.13 35.80
N THR A 22 -30.99 -26.62 35.41
CA THR A 22 -31.17 -25.34 34.73
C THR A 22 -30.75 -24.18 35.65
N GLY A 23 -29.68 -24.39 36.42
CA GLY A 23 -28.97 -23.35 37.11
C GLY A 23 -28.36 -22.49 36.02
N THR A 24 -29.01 -21.36 35.79
CA THR A 24 -28.42 -20.16 35.22
C THR A 24 -27.08 -19.94 35.91
N ASN A 25 -26.01 -20.56 35.39
CA ASN A 25 -24.68 -20.44 35.94
C ASN A 25 -24.33 -18.97 35.68
N PRO A 26 -24.42 -18.09 36.69
CA PRO A 26 -24.38 -16.66 36.45
C PRO A 26 -22.95 -16.40 36.01
N CYS A 27 -22.74 -16.11 34.73
CA CYS A 27 -21.37 -15.99 34.29
C CYS A 27 -20.74 -14.82 35.02
N ARG A 28 -19.59 -15.14 35.61
CA ARG A 28 -18.90 -14.23 36.51
C ARG A 28 -18.25 -13.14 35.69
N SER A 29 -18.30 -11.92 36.19
CA SER A 29 -17.42 -10.87 35.72
C SER A 29 -15.98 -11.22 36.10
N CYS A 30 -15.05 -11.08 35.17
CA CYS A 30 -13.63 -11.13 35.47
C CYS A 30 -13.20 -9.80 36.12
N ALA A 31 -12.25 -9.87 37.05
CA ALA A 31 -11.65 -8.68 37.65
C ALA A 31 -10.80 -7.89 36.64
N ASP A 32 -10.74 -6.57 36.82
CA ASP A 32 -10.01 -5.63 35.97
C ASP A 32 -8.52 -5.94 35.95
N SER A 33 -8.01 -6.30 37.14
CA SER A 33 -6.62 -6.51 37.46
C SER A 33 -6.03 -7.77 36.84
N LEU A 34 -6.86 -8.59 36.18
CA LEU A 34 -6.41 -9.78 35.45
C LEU A 34 -5.72 -9.42 34.14
N ILE A 35 -5.94 -8.21 33.61
CA ILE A 35 -5.14 -7.65 32.51
C ILE A 35 -4.32 -6.49 33.05
N THR A 36 -3.00 -6.60 32.93
CA THR A 36 -2.09 -5.47 33.12
C THR A 36 -2.07 -4.62 31.86
N LYS A 37 -2.45 -3.34 31.96
CA LYS A 37 -2.31 -2.39 30.87
C LYS A 37 -1.00 -1.64 31.06
N SER A 38 -0.14 -1.67 30.05
CA SER A 38 1.07 -0.84 30.07
C SER A 38 0.69 0.64 30.12
N THR A 39 1.42 1.39 30.94
CA THR A 39 1.27 2.85 31.09
C THR A 39 2.58 3.59 30.81
N SER A 40 3.58 2.86 30.29
CA SER A 40 4.82 3.48 29.82
C SER A 40 4.49 4.52 28.75
N THR A 41 5.16 5.67 28.81
CA THR A 41 5.07 6.71 27.76
C THR A 41 6.30 6.72 26.86
N ASN A 42 7.18 5.73 27.00
CA ASN A 42 8.36 5.58 26.15
C ASN A 42 7.98 4.89 24.84
N ASN A 43 8.62 5.28 23.74
CA ASN A 43 8.48 4.66 22.41
C ASN A 43 7.03 4.61 21.89
N GLY A 44 6.27 5.71 21.96
CA GLY A 44 4.92 5.76 21.37
C GLY A 44 3.85 4.93 22.10
N VAL A 45 4.20 4.28 23.20
CA VAL A 45 3.24 3.63 24.09
C VAL A 45 2.43 4.69 24.83
N LYS A 46 1.13 4.45 24.99
CA LYS A 46 0.23 5.34 25.70
C LYS A 46 -0.90 4.59 26.40
N PRO A 47 -1.64 5.23 27.32
CA PRO A 47 -2.87 4.66 27.85
C PRO A 47 -3.91 4.39 26.75
N PHE A 48 -4.72 3.35 26.96
CA PHE A 48 -5.91 3.08 26.16
C PHE A 48 -6.92 4.23 26.27
N ASP A 49 -7.52 4.62 25.15
CA ASP A 49 -8.52 5.68 25.08
C ASP A 49 -9.91 5.20 25.51
N GLY A 50 -10.17 3.90 25.32
CA GLY A 50 -11.40 3.24 25.73
C GLY A 50 -11.15 1.94 26.49
N ASP A 51 -11.94 1.70 27.53
CA ASP A 51 -12.00 0.45 28.29
C ASP A 51 -13.43 0.24 28.78
N VAL A 52 -14.25 -0.40 27.95
CA VAL A 52 -15.69 -0.58 28.18
C VAL A 52 -15.96 -2.02 28.55
N ARG A 53 -16.85 -2.23 29.52
CA ARG A 53 -17.35 -3.56 29.87
C ARG A 53 -18.82 -3.69 29.57
N THR A 54 -19.19 -4.84 29.02
CA THR A 54 -20.56 -5.20 28.72
C THR A 54 -20.87 -6.56 29.31
N ALA A 55 -22.10 -6.72 29.81
CA ALA A 55 -22.61 -8.03 30.17
C ALA A 55 -22.95 -8.76 28.86
N GLY A 56 -22.13 -9.74 28.48
CA GLY A 56 -22.45 -10.61 27.35
C GLY A 56 -23.57 -11.59 27.70
N THR A 57 -24.14 -12.22 26.68
CA THR A 57 -25.21 -13.22 26.83
C THR A 57 -24.73 -14.47 27.58
N THR A 58 -23.47 -14.85 27.38
CA THR A 58 -22.85 -15.98 28.07
C THR A 58 -21.89 -15.53 29.16
N CYS A 59 -20.96 -14.59 28.89
CA CYS A 59 -19.97 -14.10 29.86
C CYS A 59 -19.66 -12.62 29.63
N ALA A 60 -19.11 -11.95 30.66
CA ALA A 60 -18.73 -10.55 30.55
C ALA A 60 -17.72 -10.35 29.41
N GLN A 61 -17.89 -9.27 28.65
CA GLN A 61 -16.97 -8.84 27.61
C GLN A 61 -16.32 -7.53 28.02
N ARG A 62 -15.08 -7.33 27.58
CA ARG A 62 -14.34 -6.08 27.77
C ARG A 62 -13.74 -5.67 26.44
N THR A 63 -14.04 -4.45 26.04
CA THR A 63 -13.53 -3.85 24.81
C THR A 63 -12.50 -2.80 25.21
N LEU A 64 -11.27 -2.93 24.71
CA LEU A 64 -10.24 -1.92 24.86
C LEU A 64 -9.95 -1.30 23.50
N THR A 65 -9.83 0.04 23.48
CA THR A 65 -9.66 0.82 22.26
C THR A 65 -8.42 1.69 22.37
N CYS A 66 -7.61 1.67 21.32
CA CYS A 66 -6.39 2.43 21.14
C CYS A 66 -6.52 3.28 19.88
N ASN A 67 -6.61 4.60 20.05
CA ASN A 67 -6.75 5.57 18.98
C ASN A 67 -5.42 6.25 18.68
N GLY A 68 -5.24 6.69 17.43
CA GLY A 68 -4.16 7.59 17.03
C GLY A 68 -3.73 7.38 15.59
N VAL A 69 -2.52 7.84 15.24
CA VAL A 69 -1.95 7.59 13.90
C VAL A 69 -1.26 6.23 13.92
N GLY A 70 -1.82 5.27 13.17
CA GLY A 70 -1.44 3.86 13.15
C GLY A 70 -1.43 3.24 14.54
N PRO A 71 -2.60 3.15 15.18
CA PRO A 71 -2.70 2.51 16.48
C PRO A 71 -2.40 1.02 16.38
N SER A 72 -1.80 0.49 17.43
CA SER A 72 -1.61 -0.94 17.60
C SER A 72 -1.83 -1.38 19.05
N ILE A 73 -2.28 -2.62 19.21
CA ILE A 73 -2.42 -3.28 20.51
C ILE A 73 -1.52 -4.51 20.54
N GLU A 74 -0.50 -4.47 21.38
CA GLU A 74 0.39 -5.61 21.61
C GLU A 74 -0.19 -6.53 22.69
N LEU A 75 -0.13 -7.84 22.43
CA LEU A 75 -0.66 -8.89 23.30
C LEU A 75 0.49 -9.60 24.02
N ASN A 76 0.44 -9.69 25.35
CA ASN A 76 1.32 -10.52 26.17
C ASN A 76 2.85 -10.40 25.89
N ASN A 77 3.38 -9.19 25.63
CA ASN A 77 4.80 -8.95 25.29
C ASN A 77 5.22 -9.54 23.93
N MET A 78 4.59 -9.09 22.86
CA MET A 78 4.88 -9.42 21.45
C MET A 78 4.43 -10.82 21.00
N ASP A 79 3.61 -11.53 21.77
CA ASP A 79 2.97 -12.78 21.33
C ASP A 79 1.85 -12.53 20.30
N GLY A 80 1.55 -11.26 20.02
CA GLY A 80 0.66 -10.84 18.94
C GLY A 80 0.55 -9.31 18.87
N THR A 81 0.07 -8.83 17.72
CA THR A 81 -0.21 -7.40 17.51
C THR A 81 -1.50 -7.27 16.71
N LEU A 82 -2.39 -6.40 17.16
CA LEU A 82 -3.56 -5.98 16.43
C LEU A 82 -3.29 -4.58 15.87
N LEU A 83 -3.48 -4.40 14.58
CA LEU A 83 -3.36 -3.11 13.89
C LEU A 83 -4.77 -2.54 13.65
N ASP A 84 -4.85 -1.25 13.33
CA ASP A 84 -6.07 -0.54 12.89
C ASP A 84 -6.91 -1.41 11.94
N GLU A 85 -6.32 -1.85 10.82
CA GLU A 85 -6.96 -2.71 9.82
C GLU A 85 -7.45 -4.08 10.31
N THR A 86 -7.00 -4.56 11.48
CA THR A 86 -7.34 -5.89 11.99
C THR A 86 -8.79 -5.99 12.45
N ASP A 87 -9.43 -4.87 12.76
CA ASP A 87 -10.86 -4.85 13.11
C ASP A 87 -11.80 -4.73 11.90
N GLY A 88 -11.23 -4.70 10.68
CA GLY A 88 -11.95 -4.64 9.42
C GLY A 88 -12.18 -3.22 8.91
N THR A 89 -11.69 -2.20 9.62
CA THR A 89 -11.74 -0.79 9.22
C THR A 89 -10.36 -0.14 9.36
N VAL A 90 -10.10 0.92 8.59
CA VAL A 90 -8.90 1.78 8.77
C VAL A 90 -9.41 3.15 9.15
N ASP A 91 -9.59 3.38 10.44
CA ASP A 91 -10.25 4.57 10.97
C ASP A 91 -9.40 5.29 12.05
N GLY A 92 -8.16 4.86 12.25
CA GLY A 92 -7.28 5.39 13.28
C GLY A 92 -7.61 4.84 14.66
N SER A 93 -8.29 3.70 14.75
CA SER A 93 -8.57 2.97 15.99
C SER A 93 -8.24 1.49 15.86
N ALA A 94 -7.45 0.97 16.78
CA ALA A 94 -7.31 -0.47 17.00
C ALA A 94 -8.15 -0.88 18.22
N SER A 95 -8.97 -1.91 18.08
CA SER A 95 -9.81 -2.42 19.18
C SER A 95 -9.64 -3.92 19.42
N ILE A 96 -9.71 -4.33 20.68
CA ILE A 96 -9.74 -5.74 21.10
C ILE A 96 -10.95 -6.02 21.96
N VAL A 97 -11.65 -7.12 21.67
CA VAL A 97 -12.74 -7.64 22.50
C VAL A 97 -12.28 -8.93 23.17
N VAL A 98 -12.15 -8.89 24.49
CA VAL A 98 -11.82 -10.07 25.29
C VAL A 98 -13.06 -10.57 26.04
N ASN A 99 -13.16 -11.90 26.18
CA ASN A 99 -14.26 -12.57 26.85
C ASN A 99 -13.79 -13.15 28.18
N CYS A 100 -14.52 -12.91 29.26
CA CYS A 100 -14.22 -13.56 30.53
C CYS A 100 -14.47 -15.07 30.42
N ASN A 101 -13.56 -15.89 30.97
CA ASN A 101 -13.76 -17.32 31.05
C ASN A 101 -14.89 -17.69 32.03
N THR A 102 -15.42 -18.91 31.93
CA THR A 102 -16.54 -19.38 32.78
C THR A 102 -16.22 -19.39 34.27
N ALA A 103 -14.93 -19.51 34.63
CA ALA A 103 -14.46 -19.48 36.01
C ALA A 103 -14.39 -18.07 36.61
N GLY A 104 -14.39 -17.02 35.79
CA GLY A 104 -14.20 -15.64 36.26
C GLY A 104 -12.75 -15.30 36.61
N THR A 105 -11.77 -16.06 36.10
CA THR A 105 -10.35 -15.97 36.47
C THR A 105 -9.44 -15.46 35.37
N ALA A 106 -9.89 -15.37 34.11
CA ALA A 106 -9.07 -14.95 32.98
C ALA A 106 -9.88 -14.27 31.88
N TRP A 107 -9.27 -13.30 31.21
CA TRP A 107 -9.78 -12.70 29.98
C TRP A 107 -9.19 -13.42 28.77
N LEU A 108 -10.04 -13.81 27.83
CA LEU A 108 -9.65 -14.61 26.67
C LEU A 108 -9.83 -13.83 25.36
N TYR A 109 -8.82 -13.84 24.51
CA TYR A 109 -8.91 -13.44 23.11
C TYR A 109 -8.67 -14.67 22.23
N GLN A 110 -9.67 -15.05 21.42
CA GLN A 110 -9.60 -16.25 20.57
C GLN A 110 -9.21 -17.54 21.33
N GLY A 111 -9.60 -17.65 22.60
CA GLY A 111 -9.30 -18.80 23.47
C GLY A 111 -7.94 -18.73 24.18
N LEU A 112 -7.10 -17.73 23.89
CA LEU A 112 -5.84 -17.49 24.59
C LEU A 112 -6.03 -16.53 25.76
N GLU A 113 -5.40 -16.81 26.88
CA GLU A 113 -5.42 -15.93 28.05
C GLU A 113 -4.60 -14.66 27.80
N ILE A 114 -5.23 -13.52 28.05
CA ILE A 114 -4.62 -12.20 27.95
C ILE A 114 -4.31 -11.71 29.36
N THR A 115 -3.03 -11.57 29.67
CA THR A 115 -2.54 -11.09 30.97
C THR A 115 -1.93 -9.71 30.87
N ARG A 116 -1.49 -9.28 29.68
CA ARG A 116 -0.95 -7.94 29.42
C ARG A 116 -1.39 -7.41 28.06
N LEU A 117 -1.72 -6.12 28.04
CA LEU A 117 -1.99 -5.34 26.84
C LEU A 117 -1.19 -4.05 26.84
N GLU A 118 -0.73 -3.63 25.66
CA GLU A 118 -0.05 -2.36 25.46
C GLU A 118 -0.64 -1.65 24.25
N CYS A 119 -1.10 -0.41 24.44
CA CYS A 119 -1.57 0.46 23.37
C CYS A 119 -0.40 1.32 22.92
N ALA A 120 -0.06 1.25 21.64
CA ALA A 120 0.89 2.15 21.02
C ALA A 120 0.18 2.95 19.94
N ALA A 121 0.42 4.25 19.90
CA ALA A 121 -0.03 5.11 18.82
C ALA A 121 1.11 6.04 18.44
N GLY A 122 1.40 6.16 17.14
CA GLY A 122 2.60 6.85 16.65
C GLY A 122 3.81 5.95 16.44
N LEU A 123 3.63 4.62 16.51
CA LEU A 123 4.59 3.62 16.01
C LEU A 123 4.05 2.88 14.77
N GLN A 124 3.12 3.47 14.02
CA GLN A 124 3.13 3.18 12.59
C GLN A 124 4.55 3.50 12.13
N PRO A 125 5.28 2.60 11.44
CA PRO A 125 6.50 3.02 10.81
C PRO A 125 6.12 4.25 9.98
N SER A 126 6.60 5.40 10.40
CA SER A 126 6.43 6.71 9.76
C SER A 126 7.09 6.74 8.38
N CYS A 127 7.33 5.57 7.78
CA CYS A 127 7.86 5.40 6.46
C CYS A 127 6.94 5.99 5.37
N ASN A 128 5.77 6.54 5.70
CA ASN A 128 5.00 7.40 4.80
C ASN A 128 5.46 8.86 4.76
N THR A 129 6.53 9.24 5.47
CA THR A 129 6.89 10.65 5.71
C THR A 129 8.31 11.07 5.31
N CYS A 130 9.12 10.20 4.69
CA CYS A 130 10.44 10.62 4.22
C CYS A 130 10.32 11.83 3.31
N ALA A 131 10.98 12.92 3.64
CA ALA A 131 11.00 14.08 2.77
C ALA A 131 11.82 13.80 1.50
N ASP A 132 11.43 14.38 0.37
CA ASP A 132 12.10 14.14 -0.93
C ASP A 132 13.55 14.65 -0.91
N ASN A 133 13.82 15.68 -0.10
CA ASN A 133 15.13 16.31 0.07
C ASN A 133 16.11 15.53 0.96
N LEU A 134 15.71 14.37 1.48
CA LEU A 134 16.62 13.47 2.20
C LEU A 134 17.66 12.81 1.27
N ILE A 135 17.41 12.82 -0.05
CA ILE A 135 18.39 12.47 -1.07
C ILE A 135 18.81 13.74 -1.82
N THR A 136 20.12 13.93 -1.96
CA THR A 136 20.69 14.93 -2.87
C THR A 136 20.91 14.32 -4.24
N ILE A 137 20.24 14.85 -5.27
CA ILE A 137 20.54 14.51 -6.66
C ILE A 137 21.71 15.38 -7.14
N LEU A 138 22.78 14.76 -7.61
CA LEU A 138 24.01 15.42 -8.05
C LEU A 138 24.04 15.54 -9.58
N MET A 139 24.83 16.49 -10.08
CA MET A 139 25.13 16.70 -11.51
C MET A 139 26.60 17.15 -11.66
N MET A 140 27.53 16.46 -11.01
CA MET A 140 28.92 16.90 -10.88
C MET A 140 29.88 16.16 -11.81
N ASN A 141 29.59 14.91 -12.15
CA ASN A 141 30.49 14.12 -12.99
C ASN A 141 30.34 14.43 -14.50
N PRO A 142 31.40 14.22 -15.30
CA PRO A 142 31.29 14.22 -16.75
C PRO A 142 30.22 13.22 -17.20
N ASN A 143 29.28 13.69 -18.03
CA ASN A 143 28.10 12.96 -18.47
C ASN A 143 27.02 12.71 -17.41
N ALA A 144 27.10 13.37 -16.25
CA ALA A 144 25.95 13.46 -15.36
C ALA A 144 24.81 14.20 -16.05
N GLN A 145 23.59 13.72 -15.84
CA GLN A 145 22.37 14.27 -16.44
C GLN A 145 21.21 14.15 -15.45
N PRO A 146 20.11 14.89 -15.66
CA PRO A 146 18.90 14.70 -14.87
C PRO A 146 18.37 13.27 -14.99
N PHE A 147 17.74 12.78 -13.93
CA PHE A 147 16.94 11.56 -14.01
C PHE A 147 15.78 11.77 -14.99
N MET A 148 15.46 10.73 -15.75
CA MET A 148 14.34 10.71 -16.69
C MET A 148 13.01 10.77 -15.93
N SER A 149 12.89 10.02 -14.83
CA SER A 149 11.72 10.04 -13.95
C SER A 149 12.14 9.94 -12.48
N ASP A 150 11.28 10.48 -11.63
CA ASP A 150 11.38 10.43 -10.18
C ASP A 150 9.95 10.32 -9.62
N MET A 151 9.51 9.08 -9.45
CA MET A 151 8.14 8.75 -9.06
C MET A 151 8.10 8.38 -7.59
N VAL A 152 7.09 8.88 -6.89
CA VAL A 152 6.84 8.54 -5.48
C VAL A 152 5.46 7.90 -5.35
N ASP A 153 5.42 6.74 -4.70
CA ASP A 153 4.19 6.01 -4.39
C ASP A 153 3.95 6.00 -2.87
N ASN A 154 2.72 6.38 -2.49
CA ASN A 154 2.25 6.48 -1.11
C ASN A 154 1.16 5.45 -0.76
N THR A 155 0.89 4.48 -1.65
CA THR A 155 -0.22 3.53 -1.50
C THR A 155 0.10 2.34 -0.58
N GLY A 156 1.37 2.16 -0.23
CA GLY A 156 1.84 1.07 0.62
C GLY A 156 1.99 1.41 2.11
N PRO A 157 2.40 0.43 2.94
CA PRO A 157 2.71 0.64 4.35
C PRO A 157 3.92 1.58 4.54
N CYS A 158 4.79 1.65 3.53
CA CYS A 158 5.90 2.60 3.44
C CYS A 158 5.89 3.30 2.09
N ARG A 159 6.24 4.59 2.09
CA ARG A 159 6.50 5.39 0.90
C ARG A 159 7.64 4.77 0.11
N THR A 160 7.41 4.55 -1.17
CA THR A 160 8.45 4.10 -2.10
C THR A 160 8.75 5.19 -3.10
N ARG A 161 9.97 5.18 -3.63
CA ARG A 161 10.42 6.14 -4.65
C ARG A 161 11.25 5.41 -5.69
N ARG A 162 10.90 5.61 -6.96
CA ARG A 162 11.60 5.04 -8.11
C ARG A 162 12.22 6.17 -8.92
N LEU A 163 13.54 6.13 -9.10
CA LEU A 163 14.23 7.02 -10.02
C LEU A 163 14.74 6.22 -11.21
N THR A 164 14.54 6.74 -12.41
CA THR A 164 15.00 6.10 -13.66
C THR A 164 15.99 7.02 -14.36
N CYS A 165 17.16 6.48 -14.65
CA CYS A 165 18.21 7.09 -15.46
C CYS A 165 18.15 6.49 -16.86
N MET A 166 18.26 7.33 -17.89
CA MET A 166 18.20 6.89 -19.28
C MET A 166 19.39 7.43 -20.06
N GLY A 167 19.98 6.63 -20.93
CA GLY A 167 21.12 7.02 -21.75
C GLY A 167 21.94 5.83 -22.21
N VAL A 168 22.81 6.00 -23.22
CA VAL A 168 23.68 4.89 -23.65
C VAL A 168 24.54 4.44 -22.48
N ASN A 169 24.44 3.17 -22.07
CA ASN A 169 25.06 2.67 -20.82
C ASN A 169 24.63 3.48 -19.59
N ALA A 170 23.32 3.72 -19.43
CA ALA A 170 22.76 4.38 -18.26
C ALA A 170 23.26 3.71 -16.98
N ASN A 171 23.63 4.54 -16.00
CA ASN A 171 23.99 4.06 -14.68
C ASN A 171 23.63 5.08 -13.60
N ILE A 172 23.38 4.57 -12.40
CA ILE A 172 23.07 5.35 -11.21
C ILE A 172 24.17 5.14 -10.18
N GLU A 173 24.90 6.20 -9.86
CA GLU A 173 25.89 6.23 -8.78
C GLU A 173 25.17 6.46 -7.44
N VAL A 174 25.38 5.54 -6.49
CA VAL A 174 24.69 5.56 -5.20
C VAL A 174 25.66 6.01 -4.11
N ASN A 175 25.32 7.06 -3.36
CA ASN A 175 26.17 7.62 -2.29
C ASN A 175 27.61 8.00 -2.76
N GLY A 176 27.78 8.30 -4.05
CA GLY A 176 29.08 8.56 -4.69
C GLY A 176 29.88 7.26 -4.95
N MET A 177 31.18 7.38 -5.25
CA MET A 177 32.04 6.25 -5.68
C MET A 177 32.13 5.06 -4.70
N ASN A 178 31.62 5.19 -3.47
CA ASN A 178 31.72 4.17 -2.43
C ASN A 178 30.42 3.38 -2.18
N GLY A 179 29.25 3.82 -2.69
CA GLY A 179 27.98 3.14 -2.44
C GLY A 179 27.53 2.19 -3.55
N GLY A 180 28.31 2.11 -4.64
CA GLY A 180 28.08 1.23 -5.77
C GLY A 180 27.39 1.91 -6.95
N VAL A 181 27.30 1.17 -8.05
CA VAL A 181 26.72 1.60 -9.32
C VAL A 181 25.58 0.65 -9.66
N ILE A 182 24.43 1.19 -10.05
CA ILE A 182 23.36 0.42 -10.68
C ILE A 182 23.51 0.62 -12.18
N SER A 183 23.79 -0.44 -12.92
CA SER A 183 23.99 -0.40 -14.37
C SER A 183 22.71 -0.75 -15.14
N ASP A 184 22.66 -0.43 -16.43
CA ASP A 184 21.54 -0.83 -17.30
C ASP A 184 21.27 -2.34 -17.24
N ALA A 185 22.33 -3.14 -17.14
CA ALA A 185 22.26 -4.58 -17.11
C ALA A 185 21.72 -5.18 -15.80
N ASP A 186 21.58 -4.38 -14.74
CA ASP A 186 21.28 -4.90 -13.40
C ASP A 186 19.82 -5.33 -13.23
N ASP A 187 18.91 -4.88 -14.08
CA ASP A 187 17.52 -5.36 -14.14
C ASP A 187 17.34 -6.60 -15.03
N GLY A 188 18.44 -7.08 -15.64
CA GLY A 188 18.46 -8.23 -16.53
C GLY A 188 18.26 -7.89 -18.00
N MET A 189 18.07 -6.62 -18.37
CA MET A 189 17.95 -6.14 -19.74
C MET A 189 19.08 -5.17 -20.09
N ARG A 190 19.35 -4.92 -21.37
CA ARG A 190 20.28 -3.86 -21.80
C ARG A 190 19.53 -2.94 -22.74
N ASP A 191 18.70 -2.11 -22.14
CA ASP A 191 17.72 -1.25 -22.83
C ASP A 191 18.02 0.24 -22.64
N ASN A 192 19.20 0.58 -22.13
CA ASN A 192 19.62 1.94 -21.81
C ASN A 192 18.83 2.60 -20.66
N LEU A 193 18.18 1.80 -19.81
CA LEU A 193 17.55 2.26 -18.57
C LEU A 193 18.25 1.66 -17.36
N ALA A 194 18.52 2.50 -16.36
CA ALA A 194 18.91 2.05 -15.04
C ALA A 194 17.88 2.60 -14.04
N SER A 195 17.32 1.75 -13.19
CA SER A 195 16.31 2.16 -12.21
C SER A 195 16.72 1.81 -10.79
N ILE A 196 16.39 2.68 -9.85
CA ILE A 196 16.57 2.43 -8.42
C ILE A 196 15.24 2.54 -7.68
N ASP A 197 14.90 1.48 -6.95
CA ASP A 197 13.79 1.46 -6.01
C ASP A 197 14.28 1.74 -4.60
N LEU A 198 13.59 2.67 -3.95
CA LEU A 198 13.87 3.13 -2.61
C LEU A 198 12.63 2.93 -1.73
N THR A 199 12.86 2.57 -0.48
CA THR A 199 11.83 2.50 0.55
C THR A 199 12.20 3.43 1.68
N CYS A 200 11.27 4.30 2.08
CA CYS A 200 11.45 5.12 3.25
C CYS A 200 11.58 4.24 4.50
N ASN A 201 12.50 4.56 5.40
CA ASN A 201 12.70 3.80 6.63
C ASN A 201 11.61 4.09 7.67
N ALA A 202 11.51 3.21 8.68
CA ALA A 202 10.43 3.25 9.66
C ALA A 202 10.34 4.55 10.48
N ASP A 203 11.42 5.28 10.65
CA ASP A 203 11.45 6.55 11.38
C ASP A 203 11.28 7.78 10.47
N GLY A 204 11.11 7.59 9.16
CA GLY A 204 10.88 8.68 8.20
C GLY A 204 12.10 9.57 7.95
N THR A 205 13.29 9.16 8.40
CA THR A 205 14.51 9.98 8.33
C THR A 205 15.42 9.69 7.15
N ALA A 206 15.20 8.58 6.43
CA ALA A 206 16.03 8.19 5.30
C ALA A 206 15.29 7.35 4.25
N TRP A 207 15.64 7.57 2.99
CA TRP A 207 15.36 6.62 1.92
C TRP A 207 16.37 5.48 1.97
N THR A 208 15.94 4.24 1.79
CA THR A 208 16.82 3.07 1.91
C THR A 208 16.71 2.15 0.69
N ARG A 209 17.80 1.46 0.39
CA ARG A 209 17.84 0.35 -0.56
C ARG A 209 18.49 -0.84 0.13
N MET A 210 17.79 -1.98 0.18
CA MET A 210 18.25 -3.17 0.92
C MET A 210 18.65 -2.87 2.38
N GLY A 211 17.91 -1.97 3.04
CA GLY A 211 18.16 -1.55 4.43
C GLY A 211 19.30 -0.54 4.63
N ALA A 212 20.07 -0.20 3.60
CA ALA A 212 21.12 0.82 3.68
C ALA A 212 20.57 2.21 3.31
N PRO A 213 20.91 3.29 4.06
CA PRO A 213 20.44 4.63 3.75
C PRO A 213 21.09 5.22 2.50
N ILE A 214 20.27 5.86 1.67
CA ILE A 214 20.65 6.58 0.46
C ILE A 214 20.54 8.08 0.75
N THR A 215 21.66 8.78 0.57
CA THR A 215 21.79 10.22 0.82
C THR A 215 22.12 10.99 -0.45
N ARG A 216 22.67 10.31 -1.47
CA ARG A 216 23.05 10.93 -2.75
C ARG A 216 22.79 9.97 -3.91
N LEU A 217 22.33 10.52 -5.02
CA LEU A 217 22.19 9.81 -6.28
C LEU A 217 22.70 10.69 -7.42
N GLU A 218 23.29 10.07 -8.44
CA GLU A 218 23.64 10.74 -9.69
C GLU A 218 23.33 9.81 -10.85
N CYS A 219 22.64 10.32 -11.86
CA CYS A 219 22.41 9.61 -13.12
C CYS A 219 23.52 10.01 -14.10
N ALA A 220 24.19 9.02 -14.68
CA ALA A 220 25.20 9.23 -15.71
C ALA A 220 24.96 8.29 -16.90
N SER A 221 25.40 8.71 -18.09
CA SER A 221 25.38 7.87 -19.29
C SER A 221 26.59 8.16 -20.18
N GLY A 222 26.97 7.22 -21.04
CA GLY A 222 28.09 7.38 -21.99
C GLY A 222 27.81 8.34 -23.15
N GLY A 223 26.64 8.99 -23.16
CA GLY A 223 26.22 9.96 -24.15
C GLY A 223 24.72 10.20 -24.01
N ALA A 224 24.32 11.46 -24.22
CA ALA A 224 22.90 11.78 -24.39
C ALA A 224 22.40 10.99 -25.60
N LEU A 225 21.52 10.00 -25.36
CA LEU A 225 20.62 9.56 -26.40
C LEU A 225 19.90 10.81 -26.90
N THR A 226 19.86 11.05 -28.21
CA THR A 226 19.06 12.14 -28.78
C THR A 226 17.62 11.89 -28.34
N VAL A 227 17.20 12.63 -27.32
CA VAL A 227 16.22 12.17 -26.34
C VAL A 227 14.84 12.15 -26.98
N CYS A 228 14.04 11.14 -26.67
CA CYS A 228 12.63 11.37 -26.56
C CYS A 228 12.24 11.26 -25.08
N GLN A 229 11.51 12.27 -24.61
CA GLN A 229 11.23 12.48 -23.19
C GLN A 229 9.83 11.97 -22.86
N SER A 230 9.50 11.95 -21.55
CA SER A 230 8.10 12.00 -21.14
C SER A 230 7.62 13.44 -21.20
N CYS A 231 6.45 13.66 -21.78
CA CYS A 231 5.83 14.96 -21.87
C CYS A 231 4.98 15.20 -20.62
N MET A 232 4.96 16.43 -20.10
CA MET A 232 4.06 16.74 -18.97
C MET A 232 2.59 16.52 -19.38
N LEU A 233 1.78 15.96 -18.48
CA LEU A 233 0.36 15.65 -18.76
C LEU A 233 -0.46 16.90 -19.11
N ASN A 234 -0.13 18.03 -18.50
CA ASN A 234 -0.81 19.31 -18.66
C ASN A 234 -0.46 20.05 -19.96
N LEU A 235 0.35 19.46 -20.85
CA LEU A 235 0.59 19.99 -22.19
C LEU A 235 -0.62 19.84 -23.12
N ILE A 236 -1.60 19.01 -22.73
CA ILE A 236 -2.91 18.89 -23.39
C ILE A 236 -4.00 19.28 -22.40
N SER A 237 -4.96 20.08 -22.83
CA SER A 237 -6.20 20.31 -22.13
C SER A 237 -7.21 19.20 -22.46
N ILE A 238 -7.72 18.49 -21.46
CA ILE A 238 -8.86 17.57 -21.63
C ILE A 238 -10.13 18.33 -21.24
N THR A 239 -11.06 18.53 -22.17
CA THR A 239 -12.32 19.24 -21.91
C THR A 239 -13.50 18.28 -21.80
N THR A 240 -14.55 18.74 -21.13
CA THR A 240 -15.81 17.98 -20.95
C THR A 240 -17.02 18.91 -21.13
N THR A 241 -16.90 19.88 -22.04
CA THR A 241 -17.85 21.01 -22.14
C THR A 241 -18.73 20.96 -23.39
N GLY A 242 -18.32 20.21 -24.42
CA GLY A 242 -19.15 19.99 -25.61
C GLY A 242 -20.40 19.15 -25.36
N ALA A 243 -21.27 19.11 -26.36
CA ALA A 243 -22.49 18.30 -26.31
C ALA A 243 -22.12 16.81 -26.35
N GLY A 244 -22.59 16.04 -25.35
CA GLY A 244 -22.24 14.62 -25.22
C GLY A 244 -20.83 14.38 -24.68
N ALA A 245 -20.12 15.45 -24.29
CA ALA A 245 -18.77 15.33 -23.74
C ALA A 245 -18.77 14.64 -22.37
N LYS A 246 -17.77 13.81 -22.12
CA LYS A 246 -17.56 13.09 -20.87
C LYS A 246 -16.07 12.89 -20.60
N VAL A 247 -15.76 12.42 -19.40
CA VAL A 247 -14.39 12.01 -19.06
C VAL A 247 -13.98 10.78 -19.87
N PHE A 248 -12.69 10.70 -20.24
CA PHE A 248 -12.11 9.49 -20.80
C PHE A 248 -12.24 8.33 -19.80
N ASP A 249 -12.50 7.13 -20.32
CA ASP A 249 -12.63 5.91 -19.51
C ASP A 249 -11.27 5.43 -19.00
N SER A 250 -10.19 5.73 -19.75
CA SER A 250 -8.81 5.58 -19.29
C SER A 250 -7.89 6.63 -19.90
N ASP A 251 -6.87 7.03 -19.16
CA ASP A 251 -5.76 7.89 -19.60
C ASP A 251 -4.48 7.32 -18.99
N VAL A 252 -3.72 6.59 -19.81
CA VAL A 252 -2.52 5.86 -19.38
C VAL A 252 -1.32 6.43 -20.11
N VAL A 253 -0.33 6.90 -19.35
CA VAL A 253 1.01 7.12 -19.91
C VAL A 253 1.78 5.83 -19.71
N THR A 254 2.17 5.20 -20.82
CA THR A 254 3.14 4.12 -20.74
C THR A 254 4.53 4.72 -20.68
N ASP A 255 5.39 4.07 -19.90
CA ASP A 255 6.81 4.38 -19.87
C ASP A 255 7.40 4.29 -21.29
N ILE A 256 8.59 4.89 -21.43
CA ILE A 256 9.28 5.04 -22.71
C ILE A 256 9.26 3.73 -23.50
N ASP A 257 8.71 3.79 -24.72
CA ASP A 257 8.80 2.69 -25.67
C ASP A 257 10.29 2.45 -25.97
N PRO A 258 10.82 1.23 -25.74
CA PRO A 258 12.24 0.93 -25.92
C PRO A 258 12.73 1.10 -27.37
N VAL A 259 11.81 1.19 -28.34
CA VAL A 259 12.13 1.38 -29.76
C VAL A 259 12.15 2.87 -30.13
N THR A 260 11.12 3.63 -29.78
CA THR A 260 11.01 5.05 -30.15
C THR A 260 11.67 5.98 -29.15
N MET A 261 11.99 5.46 -27.97
CA MET A 261 12.50 6.17 -26.81
C MET A 261 11.53 7.26 -26.30
N CYS A 262 10.29 7.32 -26.79
CA CYS A 262 9.29 8.32 -26.43
C CYS A 262 8.27 7.77 -25.44
N ALA A 263 7.79 8.60 -24.51
CA ALA A 263 6.58 8.25 -23.78
C ALA A 263 5.38 8.24 -24.73
N THR A 264 4.49 7.27 -24.51
CA THR A 264 3.22 7.15 -25.22
C THR A 264 2.09 7.39 -24.23
N ARG A 265 1.09 8.19 -24.62
CA ARG A 265 -0.13 8.40 -23.84
C ARG A 265 -1.31 7.84 -24.62
N VAL A 266 -2.02 6.91 -23.98
CA VAL A 266 -3.17 6.22 -24.54
C VAL A 266 -4.41 6.64 -23.79
N LEU A 267 -5.33 7.30 -24.49
CA LEU A 267 -6.63 7.67 -23.96
C LEU A 267 -7.73 6.84 -24.63
N VAL A 268 -8.68 6.35 -23.84
CA VAL A 268 -9.80 5.53 -24.35
C VAL A 268 -11.11 6.22 -24.02
N CYS A 269 -11.92 6.46 -25.05
CA CYS A 269 -13.27 7.00 -24.95
C CYS A 269 -14.27 5.92 -25.36
N ARG A 270 -15.12 5.45 -24.44
CA ARG A 270 -16.12 4.39 -24.70
C ARG A 270 -17.54 4.93 -24.71
N GLY A 271 -18.42 4.34 -25.50
CA GLY A 271 -19.84 4.65 -25.50
C GLY A 271 -20.50 4.42 -26.86
N LEU A 272 -21.82 4.54 -26.90
CA LEU A 272 -22.54 4.56 -28.17
C LEU A 272 -22.07 5.77 -28.98
N ASN A 273 -21.67 5.54 -30.24
CA ASN A 273 -21.11 6.56 -31.13
C ASN A 273 -19.94 7.35 -30.48
N ALA A 274 -19.05 6.65 -29.77
CA ALA A 274 -17.86 7.26 -29.19
C ALA A 274 -17.05 8.01 -30.26
N ASN A 275 -16.63 9.22 -29.93
CA ASN A 275 -15.76 10.05 -30.76
C ASN A 275 -14.84 10.90 -29.87
N VAL A 276 -13.70 11.32 -30.44
CA VAL A 276 -12.77 12.24 -29.80
C VAL A 276 -12.53 13.44 -30.70
N ASP A 277 -12.91 14.62 -30.21
CA ASP A 277 -12.62 15.93 -30.81
C ASP A 277 -11.17 16.33 -30.49
N ILE A 278 -10.42 16.71 -31.52
CA ILE A 278 -9.00 17.08 -31.43
C ILE A 278 -8.83 18.58 -31.72
N ASN A 279 -8.13 19.29 -30.83
CA ASN A 279 -7.79 20.71 -30.96
C ASN A 279 -9.00 21.60 -31.31
N GLY A 280 -10.15 21.38 -30.65
CA GLY A 280 -11.36 22.15 -30.90
C GLY A 280 -11.97 21.92 -32.29
N ARG A 281 -12.16 20.64 -32.68
CA ARG A 281 -12.74 20.17 -33.97
C ARG A 281 -11.86 20.33 -35.21
N GLN A 282 -10.55 20.45 -35.03
CA GLN A 282 -9.61 20.38 -36.17
C GLN A 282 -9.46 18.95 -36.70
N GLY A 283 -9.80 17.96 -35.88
CA GLY A 283 -9.98 16.56 -36.26
C GLY A 283 -11.02 15.89 -35.36
N ILE A 284 -11.62 14.81 -35.85
CA ILE A 284 -12.51 13.94 -35.09
C ILE A 284 -12.06 12.51 -35.35
N LEU A 285 -11.81 11.75 -34.28
CA LEU A 285 -11.63 10.30 -34.35
C LEU A 285 -12.94 9.62 -33.98
N MET A 286 -13.45 8.78 -34.86
CA MET A 286 -14.65 7.98 -34.66
C MET A 286 -14.25 6.55 -34.23
N ASP A 287 -15.18 5.80 -33.65
CA ASP A 287 -15.00 4.37 -33.25
C ASP A 287 -14.28 3.58 -34.35
N ALA A 288 -14.78 3.68 -35.59
CA ALA A 288 -14.21 2.99 -36.75
C ALA A 288 -12.76 3.38 -37.13
N ASP A 289 -12.25 4.53 -36.67
CA ASP A 289 -10.94 5.07 -37.10
C ASP A 289 -9.76 4.41 -36.36
N ASP A 290 -9.99 3.77 -35.21
CA ASP A 290 -8.95 3.01 -34.50
C ASP A 290 -8.78 1.56 -35.01
N GLY A 291 -9.54 1.21 -36.05
CA GLY A 291 -9.51 -0.09 -36.73
C GLY A 291 -10.55 -1.08 -36.21
N ASN A 292 -11.32 -0.75 -35.17
CA ASN A 292 -12.40 -1.57 -34.65
C ASN A 292 -13.73 -0.80 -34.68
N MET A 293 -14.87 -1.51 -34.62
CA MET A 293 -16.17 -0.90 -34.34
C MET A 293 -16.72 -1.59 -33.10
N ASP A 294 -16.19 -1.22 -31.95
CA ASP A 294 -16.44 -1.87 -30.67
C ASP A 294 -17.04 -0.93 -29.61
N GLY A 295 -17.42 0.29 -30.03
CA GLY A 295 -17.94 1.33 -29.16
C GLY A 295 -16.83 1.99 -28.34
N ALA A 296 -15.59 1.99 -28.83
CA ALA A 296 -14.47 2.67 -28.22
C ALA A 296 -13.63 3.42 -29.25
N VAL A 297 -13.05 4.53 -28.83
CA VAL A 297 -12.07 5.29 -29.60
C VAL A 297 -10.79 5.35 -28.80
N THR A 298 -9.72 4.83 -29.38
CA THR A 298 -8.39 4.87 -28.80
C THR A 298 -7.56 5.98 -29.43
N VAL A 299 -7.04 6.89 -28.60
CA VAL A 299 -6.12 7.94 -29.03
C VAL A 299 -4.73 7.62 -28.50
N THR A 300 -3.78 7.46 -29.41
CA THR A 300 -2.38 7.21 -29.09
C THR A 300 -1.55 8.44 -29.44
N LEU A 301 -0.93 9.04 -28.41
CA LEU A 301 -0.08 10.21 -28.55
C LEU A 301 1.36 9.86 -28.23
N ASN A 302 2.28 10.40 -29.00
CA ASN A 302 3.71 10.27 -28.76
C ASN A 302 4.26 11.60 -28.27
N CYS A 303 5.00 11.60 -27.17
CA CYS A 303 5.79 12.77 -26.81
C CYS A 303 6.80 13.08 -27.93
N ASN A 304 7.00 14.35 -28.25
CA ASN A 304 8.02 14.73 -29.24
C ASN A 304 9.43 14.65 -28.64
N ALA A 305 10.45 14.68 -29.51
CA ALA A 305 11.85 14.64 -29.09
C ALA A 305 12.26 15.82 -28.17
N ALA A 306 11.54 16.94 -28.24
CA ALA A 306 11.80 18.10 -27.40
C ALA A 306 11.18 17.98 -25.99
N GLY A 307 10.27 17.02 -25.76
CA GLY A 307 9.57 16.85 -24.49
C GLY A 307 8.51 17.90 -24.19
N ASP A 308 8.19 18.76 -25.15
CA ASP A 308 7.33 19.94 -24.96
C ASP A 308 5.97 19.84 -25.65
N ALA A 309 5.70 18.75 -26.38
CA ALA A 309 4.39 18.50 -26.96
C ALA A 309 4.06 17.01 -27.11
N TRP A 310 2.82 16.67 -26.82
CA TRP A 310 2.22 15.41 -27.26
C TRP A 310 1.82 15.54 -28.73
N THR A 311 2.14 14.54 -29.53
CA THR A 311 1.90 14.55 -30.97
C THR A 311 1.11 13.34 -31.42
N MET A 312 0.21 13.55 -32.38
CA MET A 312 -0.44 12.47 -33.11
C MET A 312 -0.02 12.57 -34.57
N GLN A 313 0.64 11.53 -35.09
CA GLN A 313 1.22 11.54 -36.45
C GLN A 313 2.14 12.75 -36.71
N GLY A 314 2.88 13.20 -35.69
CA GLY A 314 3.79 14.35 -35.75
C GLY A 314 3.13 15.73 -35.62
N VAL A 315 1.80 15.79 -35.48
CA VAL A 315 1.07 17.04 -35.24
C VAL A 315 0.88 17.26 -33.74
N PRO A 316 1.30 18.42 -33.17
CA PRO A 316 1.06 18.74 -31.77
C PRO A 316 -0.42 18.78 -31.41
N ILE A 317 -0.75 18.14 -30.28
CA ILE A 317 -2.09 18.13 -29.70
C ILE A 317 -2.07 19.03 -28.47
N THR A 318 -2.99 19.98 -28.43
CA THR A 318 -3.18 20.92 -27.32
C THR A 318 -4.50 20.73 -26.60
N GLU A 319 -5.49 20.07 -27.23
CA GLU A 319 -6.80 19.82 -26.64
C GLU A 319 -7.41 18.50 -27.13
N LEU A 320 -8.07 17.77 -26.22
CA LEU A 320 -8.87 16.58 -26.52
C LEU A 320 -10.20 16.63 -25.78
N GLU A 321 -11.28 16.21 -26.44
CA GLU A 321 -12.61 16.04 -25.83
C GLU A 321 -13.21 14.69 -26.21
N CYS A 322 -13.50 13.83 -25.22
CA CYS A 322 -14.22 12.57 -25.43
C CYS A 322 -15.72 12.84 -25.42
N ALA A 323 -16.45 12.33 -26.42
CA ALA A 323 -17.91 12.41 -26.48
C ALA A 323 -18.55 11.06 -26.84
N ALA A 324 -19.76 10.83 -26.31
CA ALA A 324 -20.60 9.68 -26.63
C ALA A 324 -22.08 10.08 -26.63
N GLY A 325 -22.91 9.46 -27.48
CA GLY A 325 -24.31 9.83 -27.71
C GLY A 325 -25.21 8.69 -28.16
#